data_AF-A0A8J3QGS2-F1
#
_entry.id   AF-A0A8J3QGS2-F1
#
_cell.length_a   1.000
_cell.length_b   1.000
_cell.length_c   1.000
_cell.angle_alpha   90.00
_cell.angle_beta   90.00
_cell.angle_gamma   90.00
#
_symmetry.space_group_name_H-M   'P 1'
#
loop_
_entity.id
_entity.type
_entity.pdbx_description
1 polymer ?
#
loop_
_entity_poly.entity_id
_entity_poly.type
_entity_poly.pdbx_seq_one_letter_code
_entity_poly.pdbx_strand_id
1 'polypeptide(L)'
;MTPPDSGGINGRFRSWWVAIPLESVGPLRFGMTMDEAASAQSEAYELRRFQAEPYFPEIVGIELGSRPAEPALYEYFDKSGRLFCIAADAVRGPVITLDGMELTGGNPAELERWLFDVSGSMGGGLRYGPRANPGIDGLGLVLRVQDTADGLLVRPVVVGRDWADRCTDDWEGAIPECEWVGCLWPDPRVPGRAKVWPTVGEMPSWAGRWSPPF
;
A
#
# COMPACT_ATOMS: atom_id res chain seq x y z
N MET A 1 -42.47 30.07 1.11
CA MET A 1 -41.61 29.34 2.04
C MET A 1 -41.08 28.14 1.27
N THR A 2 -39.95 28.33 0.61
CA THR A 2 -39.31 27.33 -0.24
C THR A 2 -38.55 26.35 0.66
N PRO A 3 -38.62 25.03 0.46
CA PRO A 3 -37.80 24.12 1.25
C PRO A 3 -36.32 24.39 0.96
N PRO A 4 -35.43 24.22 1.96
CA PRO A 4 -34.01 24.40 1.73
C PRO A 4 -33.49 23.26 0.83
N ASP A 5 -32.66 23.66 -0.14
CA ASP A 5 -31.88 22.77 -0.98
C ASP A 5 -31.20 21.69 -0.13
N SER A 6 -31.52 20.45 -0.45
CA SER A 6 -30.75 19.29 0.00
C SER A 6 -29.43 19.29 -0.75
N GLY A 7 -28.47 20.09 -0.28
CA GLY A 7 -27.08 19.99 -0.69
C GLY A 7 -26.61 18.56 -0.42
N GLY A 8 -26.64 17.73 -1.46
CA GLY A 8 -26.19 16.35 -1.40
C GLY A 8 -24.75 16.33 -0.93
N ILE A 9 -24.56 15.84 0.29
CA ILE A 9 -23.26 15.51 0.83
C ILE A 9 -22.73 14.40 -0.10
N ASN A 10 -21.85 14.75 -1.04
CA ASN A 10 -21.08 13.79 -1.83
C ASN A 10 -20.07 13.11 -0.90
N GLY A 11 -20.57 12.34 0.05
CA GLY A 11 -19.77 11.48 0.91
C GLY A 11 -19.14 10.41 0.05
N ARG A 12 -17.82 10.48 -0.13
CA ARG A 12 -17.02 9.37 -0.65
C ARG A 12 -17.10 8.24 0.38
N PHE A 13 -18.08 7.37 0.25
CA PHE A 13 -18.13 6.14 1.06
C PHE A 13 -17.00 5.23 0.61
N ARG A 14 -16.03 5.02 1.51
CA ARG A 14 -14.96 4.05 1.34
C ARG A 14 -15.45 2.71 1.90
N SER A 15 -15.13 1.61 1.23
CA SER A 15 -15.37 0.27 1.77
C SER A 15 -14.45 0.01 2.97
N TRP A 16 -14.93 -0.76 3.93
CA TRP A 16 -14.19 -1.14 5.13
C TRP A 16 -13.70 -2.57 5.03
N TRP A 17 -12.39 -2.76 5.10
CA TRP A 17 -11.73 -4.04 4.92
C TRP A 17 -10.99 -4.42 6.20
N VAL A 18 -11.10 -5.69 6.58
CA VAL A 18 -10.34 -6.25 7.68
C VAL A 18 -9.12 -6.97 7.09
N ALA A 19 -7.94 -6.65 7.60
CA ALA A 19 -6.72 -7.40 7.34
C ALA A 19 -6.61 -8.55 8.35
N ILE A 20 -6.49 -9.77 7.83
CA ILE A 20 -6.06 -10.94 8.59
C ILE A 20 -4.59 -11.16 8.22
N PRO A 21 -3.65 -10.97 9.16
CA PRO A 21 -2.22 -11.02 8.88
C PRO A 21 -1.83 -12.24 8.05
N LEU A 22 -1.04 -12.01 7.00
CA LEU A 22 -0.47 -13.04 6.11
C LEU A 22 -1.49 -13.85 5.30
N GLU A 23 -2.80 -13.60 5.44
CA GLU A 23 -3.87 -14.44 4.88
C GLU A 23 -4.78 -13.68 3.91
N SER A 24 -5.33 -12.54 4.32
CA SER A 24 -6.33 -11.82 3.51
C SER A 24 -6.47 -10.35 3.87
N VAL A 25 -6.94 -9.54 2.92
CA VAL A 25 -7.35 -8.15 3.15
C VAL A 25 -8.71 -7.92 2.48
N GLY A 26 -9.75 -7.74 3.30
CA GLY A 26 -11.12 -7.62 2.81
C GLY A 26 -11.55 -8.86 2.00
N PRO A 27 -12.01 -8.70 0.75
CA PRO A 27 -12.43 -9.83 -0.09
C PRO A 27 -11.25 -10.62 -0.69
N LEU A 28 -10.04 -10.07 -0.64
CA LEU A 28 -8.86 -10.64 -1.29
C LEU A 28 -8.11 -11.59 -0.36
N ARG A 29 -7.73 -12.77 -0.87
CA ARG A 29 -6.85 -13.73 -0.18
C ARG A 29 -5.55 -13.87 -0.94
N PHE A 30 -4.43 -13.92 -0.21
CA PHE A 30 -3.14 -14.17 -0.84
C PHE A 30 -3.12 -15.58 -1.44
N GLY A 31 -2.54 -15.72 -2.64
CA GLY A 31 -2.57 -16.93 -3.47
C GLY A 31 -3.72 -16.98 -4.49
N MET A 32 -4.65 -16.03 -4.50
CA MET A 32 -5.66 -15.93 -5.57
C MET A 32 -5.01 -15.76 -6.94
N THR A 33 -5.59 -16.35 -7.98
CA THR A 33 -5.30 -15.96 -9.37
C THR A 33 -5.85 -14.57 -9.67
N MET A 34 -5.42 -13.96 -10.78
CA MET A 34 -5.99 -12.70 -11.27
C MET A 34 -7.51 -12.78 -11.47
N ASP A 35 -8.02 -13.90 -12.00
CA ASP A 35 -9.46 -14.09 -12.24
C ASP A 35 -10.24 -14.24 -10.92
N GLU A 36 -9.66 -14.92 -9.93
CA GLU A 36 -10.24 -15.05 -8.59
C GLU A 36 -10.28 -13.69 -7.88
N ALA A 37 -9.20 -12.91 -7.94
CA ALA A 37 -9.15 -11.56 -7.36
C ALA A 37 -10.15 -10.61 -8.03
N ALA A 38 -10.19 -10.60 -9.37
CA ALA A 38 -11.16 -9.80 -10.14
C ALA A 38 -12.61 -10.19 -9.81
N SER A 39 -12.89 -11.50 -9.63
CA SER A 39 -14.21 -11.98 -9.24
C SER A 39 -14.59 -11.57 -7.81
N ALA A 40 -13.62 -11.57 -6.88
CA ALA A 40 -13.80 -11.11 -5.50
C ALA A 40 -14.06 -9.59 -5.41
N GLN A 41 -13.70 -8.84 -6.46
CA GLN A 41 -13.88 -7.40 -6.59
C GLN A 41 -14.68 -7.01 -7.84
N SER A 42 -15.82 -7.65 -8.09
CA SER A 42 -16.62 -7.44 -9.31
C SER A 42 -17.10 -6.00 -9.55
N GLU A 43 -17.06 -5.13 -8.54
CA GLU A 43 -17.42 -3.72 -8.64
C GLU A 43 -16.22 -2.79 -8.91
N ALA A 44 -14.99 -3.31 -8.84
CA ALA A 44 -13.78 -2.53 -9.11
C ALA A 44 -13.52 -2.42 -10.62
N TYR A 45 -13.03 -1.26 -11.05
CA TYR A 45 -12.57 -1.04 -12.41
C TYR A 45 -11.08 -1.33 -12.51
N GLU A 46 -10.70 -2.28 -13.37
CA GLU A 46 -9.31 -2.42 -13.82
C GLU A 46 -8.95 -1.19 -14.65
N LEU A 47 -8.10 -0.33 -14.12
CA LEU A 47 -7.65 0.89 -14.79
C LEU A 47 -6.50 0.59 -15.74
N ARG A 48 -5.57 -0.26 -15.32
CA ARG A 48 -4.44 -0.75 -16.13
C ARG A 48 -3.70 -1.90 -15.46
N ARG A 49 -2.86 -2.55 -16.25
CA ARG A 49 -1.79 -3.44 -15.79
C ARG A 49 -0.44 -2.82 -16.07
N PHE A 50 0.55 -3.13 -15.24
CA PHE A 50 1.91 -2.60 -15.38
C PHE A 50 2.94 -3.61 -14.87
N GLN A 51 4.18 -3.45 -15.34
CA GLN A 51 5.33 -4.14 -14.78
C GLN A 51 5.66 -3.52 -13.43
N ALA A 52 5.47 -4.27 -12.33
CA ALA A 52 5.67 -3.74 -10.98
C ALA A 52 7.15 -3.72 -10.56
N GLU A 53 7.96 -4.58 -11.17
CA GLU A 53 9.36 -4.79 -10.80
C GLU A 53 10.27 -4.63 -12.03
N PRO A 54 11.26 -3.72 -12.04
CA PRO A 54 12.13 -3.45 -13.19
C PRO A 54 12.90 -4.68 -13.70
N TYR A 55 13.35 -5.56 -12.80
CA TYR A 55 14.17 -6.72 -13.18
C TYR A 55 13.40 -8.01 -13.42
N PHE A 56 12.16 -8.08 -12.92
CA PHE A 56 11.30 -9.26 -12.99
C PHE A 56 9.98 -8.89 -13.69
N PRO A 57 9.97 -8.80 -15.03
CA PRO A 57 8.80 -8.37 -15.80
C PRO A 57 7.57 -9.27 -15.62
N GLU A 58 7.76 -10.48 -15.12
CA GLU A 58 6.70 -11.41 -14.74
C GLU A 58 5.95 -11.02 -13.46
N ILE A 59 6.47 -10.09 -12.66
CA ILE A 59 5.76 -9.51 -11.53
C ILE A 59 4.84 -8.40 -12.05
N VAL A 60 3.55 -8.68 -12.04
CA VAL A 60 2.52 -7.82 -12.63
C VAL A 60 1.77 -7.08 -11.53
N GLY A 61 1.65 -5.76 -11.70
CA GLY A 61 0.73 -4.93 -10.91
C GLY A 61 -0.56 -4.66 -11.68
N ILE A 62 -1.68 -4.66 -10.97
CA ILE A 62 -2.99 -4.24 -11.47
C ILE A 62 -3.44 -3.05 -10.65
N GLU A 63 -3.77 -1.95 -11.33
CA GLU A 63 -4.32 -0.75 -10.73
C GLU A 63 -5.84 -0.79 -10.82
N LEU A 64 -6.50 -0.68 -9.66
CA LEU A 64 -7.94 -0.75 -9.51
C LEU A 64 -8.50 0.56 -8.97
N GLY A 65 -9.68 0.94 -9.46
CA GLY A 65 -10.41 2.12 -9.01
C GLY A 65 -11.87 1.80 -8.68
N SER A 66 -12.46 2.57 -7.77
CA SER A 66 -13.93 2.58 -7.59
C SER A 66 -14.65 3.39 -8.68
N ARG A 67 -13.88 4.21 -9.41
CA ARG A 67 -14.33 4.96 -10.58
C ARG A 67 -13.26 4.92 -11.67
N PRO A 68 -13.64 5.12 -12.95
CA PRO A 68 -12.67 5.32 -14.01
C PRO A 68 -11.70 6.46 -13.68
N ALA A 69 -10.41 6.25 -13.94
CA ALA A 69 -9.32 7.21 -13.71
C ALA A 69 -9.13 7.67 -12.24
N GLU A 70 -9.70 6.97 -11.26
CA GLU A 70 -9.47 7.21 -9.84
C GLU A 70 -8.84 5.97 -9.18
N PRO A 71 -7.50 5.86 -9.17
CA PRO A 71 -6.79 4.73 -8.56
C PRO A 71 -7.10 4.67 -7.06
N ALA A 72 -7.33 3.46 -6.56
CA ALA A 72 -7.75 3.21 -5.18
C ALA A 72 -7.03 2.01 -4.55
N LEU A 73 -6.68 1.01 -5.34
CA LEU A 73 -6.04 -0.21 -4.86
C LEU A 73 -5.05 -0.71 -5.92
N TYR A 74 -3.97 -1.31 -5.46
CA TYR A 74 -2.96 -1.95 -6.28
C TYR A 74 -2.82 -3.39 -5.82
N GLU A 75 -2.97 -4.31 -6.77
CA GLU A 75 -2.78 -5.74 -6.57
C GLU A 75 -1.51 -6.17 -7.30
N TYR A 76 -0.72 -7.02 -6.67
CA TYR A 76 0.53 -7.52 -7.23
C TYR A 76 0.52 -9.03 -7.30
N PHE A 77 0.87 -9.55 -8.48
CA PHE A 77 0.88 -10.95 -8.79
C PHE A 77 2.30 -11.41 -9.08
N ASP A 78 2.66 -12.55 -8.50
CA ASP A 78 3.99 -13.13 -8.67
C ASP A 78 4.14 -13.77 -10.07
N LYS A 79 5.31 -14.35 -10.33
CA LYS A 79 5.62 -15.05 -11.59
C LYS A 79 4.67 -16.20 -11.94
N SER A 80 3.95 -16.74 -10.95
CA SER A 80 2.97 -17.81 -11.13
C SER A 80 1.54 -17.28 -11.27
N GLY A 81 1.37 -15.95 -11.30
CA GLY A 81 0.09 -15.27 -11.40
C GLY A 81 -0.70 -15.28 -10.09
N ARG A 82 -0.02 -15.36 -8.94
CA ARG A 82 -0.64 -15.44 -7.61
C ARG A 82 -0.56 -14.12 -6.89
N LEU A 83 -1.69 -13.63 -6.38
CA LEU A 83 -1.78 -12.42 -5.58
C LEU A 83 -0.92 -12.56 -4.34
N PHE A 84 0.06 -11.69 -4.17
CA PHE A 84 0.99 -11.77 -3.04
C PHE A 84 1.13 -10.48 -2.26
N CYS A 85 0.80 -9.34 -2.88
CA CYS A 85 0.90 -8.02 -2.26
C CYS A 85 -0.30 -7.16 -2.66
N ILE A 86 -0.77 -6.36 -1.72
CA ILE A 86 -1.86 -5.40 -1.89
C ILE A 86 -1.41 -4.06 -1.29
N ALA A 87 -1.62 -2.97 -2.02
CA ALA A 87 -1.42 -1.62 -1.49
C ALA A 87 -2.68 -0.78 -1.71
N ALA A 88 -3.10 -0.02 -0.70
CA ALA A 88 -4.25 0.88 -0.83
C ALA A 88 -3.80 2.33 -1.10
N ASP A 89 -4.58 3.10 -1.87
CA ASP A 89 -4.42 4.56 -1.90
C ASP A 89 -4.90 5.15 -0.57
N ALA A 90 -4.15 6.10 0.00
CA ALA A 90 -4.42 6.65 1.32
C ALA A 90 -5.79 7.36 1.41
N VAL A 91 -6.28 7.93 0.30
CA VAL A 91 -7.47 8.79 0.23
C VAL A 91 -8.67 8.05 -0.38
N ARG A 92 -8.44 7.29 -1.45
CA ARG A 92 -9.46 6.69 -2.31
C ARG A 92 -9.62 5.19 -2.09
N GLY A 93 -8.60 4.54 -1.54
CA GLY A 93 -8.61 3.11 -1.28
C GLY A 93 -9.62 2.67 -0.23
N PRO A 94 -9.81 1.36 -0.02
CA PRO A 94 -10.56 0.88 1.13
C PRO A 94 -9.91 1.32 2.46
N VAL A 95 -10.73 1.53 3.49
CA VAL A 95 -10.26 1.67 4.87
C VAL A 95 -9.86 0.29 5.36
N ILE A 96 -8.56 0.00 5.37
CA ILE A 96 -8.03 -1.27 5.85
C ILE A 96 -7.81 -1.15 7.35
N THR A 97 -8.35 -2.11 8.09
CA THR A 97 -8.23 -2.20 9.54
C THR A 97 -7.45 -3.43 9.94
N LEU A 98 -6.63 -3.33 10.99
CA LEU A 98 -5.94 -4.45 11.60
C LEU A 98 -6.04 -4.32 13.11
N ASP A 99 -6.62 -5.34 13.77
CA ASP A 99 -6.88 -5.32 15.22
C ASP A 99 -7.61 -4.05 15.69
N GLY A 100 -8.60 -3.60 14.89
CA GLY A 100 -9.38 -2.39 15.15
C GLY A 100 -8.69 -1.07 14.78
N MET A 101 -7.39 -1.07 14.41
CA MET A 101 -6.69 0.13 13.98
C MET A 101 -6.93 0.41 12.49
N GLU A 102 -7.35 1.63 12.14
CA GLU A 102 -7.46 2.10 10.76
C GLU A 102 -6.07 2.45 10.20
N LEU A 103 -5.61 1.67 9.22
CA LEU A 103 -4.31 1.86 8.58
C LEU A 103 -4.38 2.85 7.43
N THR A 104 -5.44 2.79 6.61
CA THR A 104 -5.52 3.61 5.38
C THR A 104 -5.97 5.04 5.68
N GLY A 105 -5.14 6.01 5.32
CA GLY A 105 -5.42 7.43 5.52
C GLY A 105 -5.07 7.92 6.93
N GLY A 106 -4.50 7.07 7.79
CA GLY A 106 -4.14 7.44 9.16
C GLY A 106 -2.95 8.39 9.24
N ASN A 107 -2.78 9.02 10.40
CA ASN A 107 -1.62 9.88 10.66
C ASN A 107 -0.34 9.04 10.85
N PRO A 108 0.78 9.36 10.19
CA PRO A 108 2.02 8.60 10.31
C PRO A 108 2.52 8.44 11.76
N ALA A 109 2.53 9.52 12.55
CA ALA A 109 3.05 9.48 13.93
C ALA A 109 2.16 8.67 14.88
N GLU A 110 0.86 8.58 14.61
CA GLU A 110 -0.07 7.75 15.37
C GLU A 110 0.11 6.27 15.02
N LEU A 111 0.17 5.94 13.74
CA LEU A 111 0.34 4.57 13.28
C LEU A 111 1.72 3.99 13.59
N GLU A 112 2.77 4.80 13.60
CA GLU A 112 4.09 4.38 14.07
C GLU A 112 4.10 4.01 15.56
N ARG A 113 3.42 4.81 16.39
CA ARG A 113 3.23 4.49 17.83
C ARG A 113 2.43 3.21 18.02
N TRP A 114 1.34 3.06 17.27
CA TRP A 114 0.55 1.83 17.30
C TRP A 114 1.39 0.60 16.88
N LEU A 115 2.18 0.70 15.82
CA LEU A 115 3.08 -0.40 15.40
C LEU A 115 4.09 -0.76 16.50
N PHE A 116 4.64 0.24 17.19
CA PHE A 116 5.55 0.01 18.31
C PHE A 116 4.85 -0.81 19.42
N ASP A 117 3.63 -0.44 19.80
CA ASP A 117 2.85 -1.12 20.84
C ASP A 117 2.49 -2.57 20.44
N VAL A 118 2.07 -2.78 19.19
CA VAL A 118 1.75 -4.12 18.66
C VAL A 118 2.99 -5.00 18.57
N SER A 119 4.15 -4.44 18.19
CA SER A 119 5.40 -5.20 18.11
C SER A 119 5.85 -5.80 19.45
N GLY A 120 5.58 -5.09 20.55
CA GLY A 120 5.84 -5.57 21.91
C GLY A 120 4.91 -6.71 22.34
N SER A 121 3.74 -6.82 21.72
CA SER A 121 2.67 -7.75 22.12
C SER A 121 2.59 -9.00 21.26
N MET A 122 2.93 -8.92 19.97
CA MET A 122 2.73 -10.01 18.99
C MET A 122 4.03 -10.73 18.55
N GLY A 123 5.18 -10.44 19.15
CA GLY A 123 6.43 -11.20 18.93
C GLY A 123 7.10 -11.02 17.56
N GLY A 124 6.54 -10.18 16.69
CA GLY A 124 7.18 -9.66 15.48
C GLY A 124 7.81 -8.30 15.78
N GLY A 125 9.13 -8.20 15.69
CA GLY A 125 9.82 -6.94 15.97
C GLY A 125 9.47 -5.87 14.92
N LEU A 126 9.21 -4.64 15.38
CA LEU A 126 9.17 -3.46 14.53
C LEU A 126 10.48 -3.36 13.76
N ARG A 127 10.38 -3.25 12.43
CA ARG A 127 11.50 -3.09 11.51
C ARG A 127 11.34 -1.79 10.74
N TYR A 128 12.47 -1.21 10.40
CA TYR A 128 12.56 -0.09 9.48
C TYR A 128 13.41 -0.52 8.30
N GLY A 129 12.83 -0.49 7.10
CA GLY A 129 13.57 -0.76 5.87
C GLY A 129 14.66 0.28 5.59
N PRO A 130 15.51 0.07 4.58
CA PRO A 130 16.52 1.05 4.17
C PRO A 130 15.93 2.43 3.81
N ARG A 131 14.72 2.45 3.25
CA ARG A 131 13.92 3.68 3.00
C ARG A 131 13.11 4.17 4.22
N ALA A 132 13.37 3.61 5.40
CA ALA A 132 12.80 3.93 6.72
C ALA A 132 11.28 3.82 6.86
N ASN A 133 10.64 3.05 5.98
CA ASN A 133 9.24 2.70 6.16
C ASN A 133 9.12 1.70 7.32
N PRO A 134 8.29 1.96 8.34
CA PRO A 134 8.08 1.05 9.44
C PRO A 134 7.19 -0.11 9.01
N GLY A 135 7.44 -1.29 9.57
CA GLY A 135 6.60 -2.45 9.35
C GLY A 135 6.93 -3.60 10.28
N ILE A 136 6.15 -4.68 10.16
CA ILE A 136 6.32 -5.91 10.92
C ILE A 136 6.13 -7.08 9.96
N ASP A 137 7.22 -7.78 9.67
CA ASP A 137 7.22 -8.95 8.78
C ASP A 137 6.27 -10.04 9.27
N GLY A 138 6.17 -10.25 10.58
CA GLY A 138 5.21 -11.20 11.18
C GLY A 138 3.74 -10.87 10.90
N LEU A 139 3.43 -9.65 10.49
CA LEU A 139 2.11 -9.22 10.04
C LEU A 139 2.00 -9.13 8.51
N GLY A 140 3.13 -9.25 7.80
CA GLY A 140 3.23 -8.95 6.38
C GLY A 140 2.85 -7.50 6.08
N LEU A 141 3.21 -6.56 6.95
CA LEU A 141 2.75 -5.18 6.88
C LEU A 141 3.93 -4.21 6.77
N VAL A 142 3.83 -3.30 5.81
CA VAL A 142 4.66 -2.10 5.70
C VAL A 142 3.76 -0.89 5.59
N LEU A 143 4.04 0.15 6.39
CA LEU A 143 3.36 1.42 6.26
C LEU A 143 4.18 2.36 5.38
N ARG A 144 3.52 2.81 4.31
CA ARG A 144 4.03 3.82 3.40
C ARG A 144 3.27 5.12 3.61
N VAL A 145 3.78 6.22 3.09
CA VAL A 145 3.09 7.51 3.11
C VAL A 145 2.81 8.00 1.70
N GLN A 146 1.75 8.78 1.58
CA GLN A 146 1.34 9.46 0.36
C GLN A 146 1.15 10.94 0.66
N ASP A 147 1.73 11.81 -0.16
CA ASP A 147 1.49 13.24 -0.08
C ASP A 147 0.13 13.57 -0.70
N THR A 148 -0.65 14.37 0.02
CA THR A 148 -2.02 14.73 -0.35
C THR A 148 -2.24 16.21 -0.10
N ALA A 149 -3.36 16.75 -0.61
CA ALA A 149 -3.73 18.14 -0.36
C ALA A 149 -3.85 18.46 1.15
N ASP A 150 -4.16 17.47 1.97
CA ASP A 150 -4.36 17.59 3.41
C ASP A 150 -3.10 17.19 4.22
N GLY A 151 -1.99 16.92 3.54
CA GLY A 151 -0.71 16.50 4.11
C GLY A 151 -0.41 15.01 3.91
N LEU A 152 0.60 14.52 4.64
CA LEU A 152 1.04 13.13 4.55
C LEU A 152 0.07 12.20 5.27
N LEU A 153 -0.49 11.25 4.52
CA LEU A 153 -1.36 10.19 5.03
C LEU A 153 -0.72 8.82 4.81
N VAL A 154 -1.05 7.87 5.67
CA VAL A 154 -0.55 6.50 5.53
C VAL A 154 -1.31 5.74 4.45
N ARG A 155 -0.56 5.01 3.61
CA ARG A 155 -1.07 3.92 2.78
C ARG A 155 -0.44 2.59 3.20
N PRO A 156 -1.22 1.59 3.62
CA PRO A 156 -0.68 0.28 3.97
C PRO A 156 -0.31 -0.51 2.71
N VAL A 157 0.79 -1.26 2.82
CA VAL A 157 1.21 -2.30 1.88
C VAL A 157 1.24 -3.62 2.67
N VAL A 158 0.49 -4.62 2.20
CA VAL A 158 0.27 -5.89 2.91
C VAL A 158 0.66 -7.06 2.01
N VAL A 159 1.35 -8.06 2.56
CA VAL A 159 1.82 -9.24 1.84
C VAL A 159 1.36 -10.56 2.48
N GLY A 160 1.28 -11.61 1.67
CA GLY A 160 0.97 -12.97 2.10
C GLY A 160 2.12 -13.67 2.81
N ARG A 161 1.79 -14.77 3.50
CA ARG A 161 2.72 -15.57 4.31
C ARG A 161 4.04 -15.91 3.61
N ASP A 162 3.97 -16.37 2.36
CA ASP A 162 5.15 -16.84 1.63
C ASP A 162 6.07 -15.70 1.18
N TRP A 163 5.63 -14.44 1.32
CA TRP A 163 6.33 -13.23 0.88
C TRP A 163 6.64 -12.27 2.04
N ALA A 164 6.34 -12.67 3.27
CA ALA A 164 6.45 -11.81 4.43
C ALA A 164 7.87 -11.73 5.02
N ASP A 165 8.73 -12.72 4.76
CA ASP A 165 10.13 -12.64 5.19
C ASP A 165 10.79 -11.40 4.58
N ARG A 166 11.33 -10.53 5.43
CA ARG A 166 11.99 -9.28 5.04
C ARG A 166 11.13 -8.36 4.20
N CYS A 167 9.79 -8.40 4.31
CA CYS A 167 8.94 -7.53 3.50
C CYS A 167 9.20 -6.03 3.76
N THR A 168 9.77 -5.67 4.92
CA THR A 168 10.23 -4.32 5.23
C THR A 168 11.54 -3.93 4.54
N ASP A 169 12.32 -4.90 4.05
CA ASP A 169 13.56 -4.69 3.31
C ASP A 169 13.24 -4.47 1.83
N ASP A 170 13.79 -3.40 1.27
CA ASP A 170 13.47 -2.97 -0.08
C ASP A 170 14.48 -3.47 -1.14
N TRP A 171 15.42 -4.31 -0.71
CA TRP A 171 16.37 -5.01 -1.58
C TRP A 171 16.12 -6.52 -1.58
N GLU A 172 15.88 -7.10 -0.40
CA GLU A 172 15.70 -8.54 -0.22
C GLU A 172 14.24 -8.96 -0.06
N GLY A 173 13.34 -8.01 0.22
CA GLY A 173 11.91 -8.27 0.39
C GLY A 173 11.16 -8.47 -0.91
N ALA A 174 9.97 -9.05 -0.81
CA ALA A 174 9.13 -9.35 -1.96
C ALA A 174 8.31 -8.15 -2.49
N ILE A 175 8.18 -7.08 -1.72
CA ILE A 175 7.38 -5.91 -2.14
C ILE A 175 8.04 -5.28 -3.39
N PRO A 176 7.30 -5.11 -4.50
CA PRO A 176 7.87 -4.62 -5.76
C PRO A 176 8.51 -3.23 -5.66
N GLU A 177 9.55 -2.97 -6.46
CA GLU A 177 10.28 -1.71 -6.43
C GLU A 177 9.38 -0.47 -6.65
N CYS A 178 8.29 -0.59 -7.43
CA CYS A 178 7.36 0.52 -7.59
C CYS A 178 6.75 1.03 -6.28
N GLU A 179 6.53 0.15 -5.30
CA GLU A 179 5.97 0.54 -4.00
C GLU A 179 6.98 1.27 -3.13
N TRP A 180 8.26 1.24 -3.47
CA TRP A 180 9.30 1.97 -2.74
C TRP A 180 9.55 3.38 -3.28
N VAL A 181 9.05 3.68 -4.48
CA VAL A 181 9.11 5.01 -5.11
C VAL A 181 8.00 5.92 -4.57
N GLY A 182 8.31 7.20 -4.37
CA GLY A 182 7.42 8.22 -3.87
C GLY A 182 7.88 8.75 -2.51
N CYS A 183 6.93 9.19 -1.69
CA CYS A 183 7.20 9.81 -0.41
C CYS A 183 7.90 8.85 0.56
N LEU A 184 8.91 9.37 1.25
CA LEU A 184 9.62 8.66 2.30
C LEU A 184 8.96 8.91 3.65
N TRP A 185 9.03 7.92 4.54
CA TRP A 185 8.52 8.06 5.90
C TRP A 185 9.16 9.26 6.62
N PRO A 186 8.37 10.13 7.26
CA PRO A 186 8.92 11.29 7.94
C PRO A 186 9.74 10.86 9.17
N ASP A 187 11.02 11.24 9.21
CA ASP A 187 11.87 11.08 10.40
C ASP A 187 12.23 12.45 10.99
N PRO A 188 11.62 12.87 12.11
CA PRO A 188 11.90 14.16 12.72
C PRO A 188 13.33 14.26 13.28
N ARG A 189 14.04 13.13 13.46
CA ARG A 189 15.41 13.09 13.99
C ARG A 189 16.46 13.39 12.92
N VAL A 190 16.10 13.38 11.65
CA VAL A 190 17.01 13.64 10.53
C VAL A 190 16.50 14.82 9.68
N PRO A 191 16.65 16.08 10.18
CA PRO A 191 16.30 17.26 9.41
C PRO A 191 17.07 17.30 8.08
N GLY A 192 16.37 17.52 6.97
CA GLY A 192 16.98 17.62 5.64
C GLY A 192 17.15 16.30 4.89
N ARG A 193 16.68 15.17 5.44
CA ARG A 193 16.53 13.93 4.67
C ARG A 193 15.66 14.17 3.44
N ALA A 194 15.98 13.50 2.34
CA ALA A 194 15.11 13.45 1.16
C ALA A 194 13.68 13.07 1.58
N LYS A 195 12.69 13.77 1.02
CA LYS A 195 11.27 13.52 1.29
C LYS A 195 10.63 12.58 0.29
N VAL A 196 11.30 12.38 -0.85
CA VAL A 196 10.83 11.58 -1.97
C VAL A 196 12.01 10.76 -2.48
N TRP A 197 11.74 9.52 -2.88
CA TRP A 197 12.68 8.64 -3.54
C TRP A 197 12.10 8.17 -4.87
N PRO A 198 12.87 8.15 -5.97
CA PRO A 198 14.19 8.76 -6.14
C PRO A 198 14.13 10.28 -5.93
N THR A 199 15.27 10.91 -5.63
CA THR A 199 15.33 12.36 -5.51
C THR A 199 15.00 13.00 -6.87
N VAL A 200 14.35 14.16 -6.87
CA VAL A 200 14.01 14.88 -8.11
C VAL A 200 15.27 15.12 -8.94
N GLY A 201 15.27 14.65 -10.19
CA GLY A 201 16.40 14.77 -11.12
C GLY A 201 17.42 13.63 -11.04
N GLU A 202 17.28 12.71 -10.09
CA GLU A 202 18.05 11.47 -10.04
C GLU A 202 17.31 10.37 -10.79
N MET A 203 18.02 9.67 -11.69
CA MET A 203 17.51 8.48 -12.36
C MET A 203 18.26 7.27 -11.79
N PRO A 204 17.61 6.39 -11.03
CA PRO A 204 18.27 5.23 -10.48
C PRO A 204 18.85 4.36 -11.59
N SER A 205 20.03 3.77 -11.35
CA SER A 205 20.68 2.88 -12.32
C SER A 205 19.84 1.66 -12.66
N TRP A 206 18.97 1.23 -11.73
CA TRP A 206 18.05 0.13 -11.93
C TRP A 206 16.83 0.48 -12.79
N ALA A 207 16.51 1.76 -12.92
CA ALA A 207 15.30 2.18 -13.63
C ALA A 207 15.41 1.96 -15.14
N GLY A 208 16.61 2.07 -15.76
CA GLY A 208 16.76 1.86 -17.21
C GLY A 208 15.73 2.66 -18.03
N ARG A 209 14.80 1.97 -18.72
CA ARG A 209 13.62 2.57 -19.40
C ARG A 209 12.31 2.39 -18.63
N TRP A 210 12.34 1.63 -17.53
CA TRP A 210 11.20 1.44 -16.65
C TRP A 210 10.94 2.72 -15.86
N SER A 211 9.67 3.05 -15.68
CA SER A 211 9.23 4.13 -14.82
C SER A 211 8.21 3.56 -13.84
N PRO A 212 8.25 3.98 -12.57
CA PRO A 212 7.24 3.57 -11.61
C PRO A 212 5.86 4.01 -12.11
N PRO A 213 4.83 3.18 -11.88
CA PRO A 213 3.47 3.43 -12.31
C PRO A 213 2.88 4.71 -11.72
N PHE A 214 3.29 5.15 -10.53
CA PHE A 214 2.72 6.28 -9.79
C PHE A 214 3.80 7.12 -9.10
#